data_AF-K0ER99-F1
#
_entry.id   AF-K0ER99-F1
#
_cell.length_a   1.000
_cell.length_b   1.000
_cell.length_c   1.000
_cell.angle_alpha   90.00
_cell.angle_beta   90.00
_cell.angle_gamma   90.00
#
_symmetry.space_group_name_H-M   'P 1'
#
loop_
_entity.id
_entity.type
_entity.pdbx_description
1 polymer ?
#
loop_
_entity_poly.entity_id
_entity_poly.type
_entity_poly.pdbx_seq_one_letter_code
_entity_poly.pdbx_strand_id
1 'polypeptide(L)'
;MRRAATFAIALLSLTGAALVPQPLASAAPVSTASCFLAGAERALPPGLSLEPSQQQVRNRGLSIVCAGRLAGRELNPFRAGVFDADVTTGTRPGLGSTGTCLTDGGEGHVTVRLPTTDGGTLQLDGPATYVSVGAENFMEGYLGPYHYVSFVQSMPDLNHLDENCVTKPVQHWISAGPIVLFDAAE
;
A
#
# COMPACT_ATOMS: atom_id res chain seq x y z
N MET A 1 73.73 13.13 53.88
CA MET A 1 73.51 11.78 54.44
C MET A 1 72.05 11.64 54.86
N ARG A 2 71.46 10.44 54.65
CA ARG A 2 70.16 9.91 55.13
C ARG A 2 68.91 10.51 54.45
N ARG A 3 68.17 9.77 53.61
CA ARG A 3 67.24 8.62 53.84
C ARG A 3 66.09 8.96 54.79
N ALA A 4 64.87 9.02 54.22
CA ALA A 4 63.54 8.70 54.78
C ALA A 4 62.50 9.63 54.09
N ALA A 5 61.30 9.23 53.72
CA ALA A 5 60.63 7.94 53.69
C ALA A 5 59.50 8.06 52.65
N THR A 6 59.27 6.96 51.94
CA THR A 6 58.20 6.73 51.00
C THR A 6 56.85 6.86 51.72
N PHE A 7 56.04 7.86 51.38
CA PHE A 7 54.61 7.86 51.71
C PHE A 7 53.83 7.58 50.43
N ALA A 8 53.50 6.30 50.26
CA ALA A 8 52.53 5.84 49.29
C ALA A 8 51.12 6.16 49.82
N ILE A 9 50.44 7.14 49.21
CA ILE A 9 48.99 7.25 49.31
C ILE A 9 48.46 6.96 47.91
N ALA A 10 48.15 5.68 47.69
CA ALA A 10 47.33 5.25 46.57
C ALA A 10 45.89 5.71 46.86
N LEU A 11 45.52 6.89 46.36
CA LEU A 11 44.12 7.28 46.33
C LEU A 11 43.41 6.40 45.30
N LEU A 12 42.58 5.47 45.79
CA LEU A 12 41.50 4.85 45.05
C LEU A 12 40.54 5.97 44.59
N SER A 13 40.78 6.54 43.41
CA SER A 13 39.74 7.29 42.71
C SER A 13 38.71 6.29 42.21
N LEU A 14 37.57 6.30 42.90
CA LEU A 14 36.37 5.54 42.64
C LEU A 14 36.09 5.45 41.13
N THR A 15 35.84 4.23 40.69
CA THR A 15 35.15 3.87 39.46
C THR A 15 33.78 4.55 39.39
N GLY A 16 33.77 5.81 39.00
CA GLY A 16 32.60 6.44 38.39
C GLY A 16 32.48 5.85 36.99
N ALA A 17 31.84 4.68 36.89
CA ALA A 17 31.31 4.22 35.62
C ALA A 17 30.35 5.31 35.16
N ALA A 18 30.83 6.18 34.28
CA ALA A 18 29.99 7.07 33.51
C ALA A 18 29.00 6.14 32.80
N LEU A 19 27.78 6.07 33.32
CA LEU A 19 26.62 5.61 32.60
C LEU A 19 26.53 6.53 31.38
N VAL A 20 27.24 6.16 30.32
CA VAL A 20 26.99 6.70 28.99
C VAL A 20 25.52 6.41 28.75
N PRO A 21 24.64 7.42 28.65
CA PRO A 21 23.27 7.17 28.29
C PRO A 21 23.35 6.44 26.95
N GLN A 22 22.98 5.15 26.95
CA GLN A 22 22.81 4.42 25.71
C GLN A 22 21.83 5.26 24.89
N PRO A 23 22.20 5.72 23.68
CA PRO A 23 21.25 6.45 22.87
C PRO A 23 20.02 5.56 22.79
N LEU A 24 18.88 6.09 23.28
CA LEU A 24 17.58 5.48 23.09
C LEU A 24 17.57 5.05 21.63
N ALA A 25 17.51 3.74 21.40
CA ALA A 25 17.45 3.21 20.06
C ALA A 25 16.30 3.95 19.39
N SER A 26 16.63 4.92 18.53
CA SER A 26 15.64 5.60 17.74
C SER A 26 15.02 4.47 16.94
N ALA A 27 13.76 4.16 17.22
CA ALA A 27 13.00 3.29 16.33
C ALA A 27 13.27 3.81 14.93
N ALA A 28 13.70 2.93 14.02
CA ALA A 28 13.85 3.31 12.63
C ALA A 28 12.52 3.96 12.23
N PRO A 29 12.54 5.12 11.55
CA PRO A 29 11.30 5.80 11.19
C PRO A 29 10.42 4.82 10.41
N VAL A 30 9.24 4.54 10.96
CA VAL A 30 8.25 3.64 10.35
C VAL A 30 7.93 4.15 8.96
N SER A 31 8.10 3.32 7.94
CA SER A 31 7.88 3.69 6.55
C SER A 31 6.40 3.46 6.21
N THR A 32 5.57 4.48 6.41
CA THR A 32 4.13 4.42 6.13
C THR A 32 3.71 5.50 5.15
N ALA A 33 2.76 5.17 4.27
CA ALA A 33 2.04 6.12 3.44
C ALA A 33 0.54 5.88 3.48
N SER A 34 -0.22 6.97 3.56
CA SER A 34 -1.67 6.98 3.35
C SER A 34 -1.96 7.62 2.00
N CYS A 35 -2.74 6.94 1.19
CA CYS A 35 -3.02 7.29 -0.18
C CYS A 35 -4.53 7.29 -0.45
N PHE A 36 -4.93 8.05 -1.46
CA PHE A 36 -6.28 8.06 -1.98
C PHE A 36 -6.24 7.88 -3.51
N LEU A 37 -6.94 6.86 -4.00
CA LEU A 37 -7.14 6.60 -5.41
C LEU A 37 -8.34 7.44 -5.89
N ALA A 38 -8.09 8.35 -6.83
CA ALA A 38 -9.17 9.10 -7.46
C ALA A 38 -9.79 8.27 -8.57
N GLY A 39 -11.11 8.11 -8.49
CA GLY A 39 -11.89 7.36 -9.46
C GLY A 39 -11.84 7.97 -10.85
N ALA A 40 -11.52 7.13 -11.82
CA ALA A 40 -11.76 7.39 -13.23
C ALA A 40 -12.51 6.19 -13.81
N GLU A 41 -13.45 6.48 -14.69
CA GLU A 41 -14.22 5.45 -15.40
C GLU A 41 -13.29 4.52 -16.18
N ARG A 42 -13.56 3.21 -16.12
CA ARG A 42 -12.85 2.19 -16.89
C ARG A 42 -13.83 1.22 -17.52
N ALA A 43 -13.44 0.66 -18.67
CA ALA A 43 -14.18 -0.40 -19.34
C ALA A 43 -13.65 -1.78 -18.91
N LEU A 44 -14.53 -2.68 -18.51
CA LEU A 44 -14.25 -4.09 -18.24
C LEU A 44 -14.50 -4.96 -19.48
N PRO A 45 -13.57 -5.84 -19.87
CA PRO A 45 -13.81 -6.77 -20.99
C PRO A 45 -14.17 -8.19 -20.51
N PRO A 46 -15.33 -8.77 -20.86
CA PRO A 46 -16.49 -8.25 -21.60
C PRO A 46 -17.59 -7.63 -20.72
N GLY A 47 -17.30 -7.39 -19.44
CA GLY A 47 -18.21 -6.87 -18.43
C GLY A 47 -18.52 -7.90 -17.35
N LEU A 48 -18.69 -7.46 -16.10
CA LEU A 48 -19.08 -8.34 -14.99
C LEU A 48 -20.59 -8.60 -15.03
N SER A 49 -21.01 -9.84 -14.81
CA SER A 49 -22.43 -10.20 -14.70
C SER A 49 -22.68 -11.13 -13.51
N LEU A 50 -23.90 -11.64 -13.37
CA LEU A 50 -24.20 -12.74 -12.44
C LEU A 50 -23.63 -14.10 -12.88
N GLU A 51 -23.24 -14.23 -14.15
CA GLU A 51 -22.60 -15.45 -14.64
C GLU A 51 -21.12 -15.46 -14.22
N PRO A 52 -20.64 -16.54 -13.57
CA PRO A 52 -19.24 -16.70 -13.23
C PRO A 52 -18.32 -16.60 -14.43
N SER A 53 -17.30 -15.75 -14.34
CA SER A 53 -16.27 -15.65 -15.38
C SER A 53 -14.91 -15.25 -14.84
N GLN A 54 -13.85 -15.75 -15.48
CA GLN A 54 -12.51 -15.21 -15.31
C GLN A 54 -12.23 -14.25 -16.47
N GLN A 55 -11.82 -13.03 -16.13
CA GLN A 55 -11.42 -12.03 -17.11
C GLN A 55 -10.19 -11.26 -16.62
N GLN A 56 -9.43 -10.72 -17.56
CA GLN A 56 -8.34 -9.82 -17.23
C GLN A 56 -8.89 -8.39 -17.10
N VAL A 57 -8.68 -7.78 -15.95
CA VAL A 57 -9.05 -6.39 -15.67
C VAL A 57 -7.79 -5.55 -15.56
N ARG A 58 -7.75 -4.47 -16.35
CA ARG A 58 -6.62 -3.56 -16.44
C ARG A 58 -7.03 -2.15 -16.08
N ASN A 59 -6.65 -1.71 -14.90
CA ASN A 59 -6.71 -0.31 -14.50
C ASN A 59 -5.38 0.34 -14.85
N ARG A 60 -5.35 1.21 -15.85
CA ARG A 60 -4.14 1.95 -16.24
C ARG A 60 -4.30 3.44 -15.95
N GLY A 61 -3.23 4.07 -15.45
CA GLY A 61 -3.15 5.52 -15.34
C GLY A 61 -4.11 6.15 -14.33
N LEU A 62 -4.56 5.42 -13.30
CA LEU A 62 -5.42 6.02 -12.28
C LEU A 62 -4.62 7.01 -11.44
N SER A 63 -5.23 8.14 -11.08
CA SER A 63 -4.58 9.15 -10.24
C SER A 63 -4.59 8.69 -8.79
N ILE A 64 -3.42 8.74 -8.14
CA ILE A 64 -3.27 8.42 -6.72
C ILE A 64 -2.53 9.55 -6.02
N VAL A 65 -3.03 10.01 -4.88
CA VAL A 65 -2.37 11.04 -4.06
C VAL A 65 -1.96 10.41 -2.75
N CYS A 66 -0.72 10.60 -2.33
CA CYS A 66 -0.17 9.98 -1.12
C CYS A 66 0.54 10.99 -0.22
N ALA A 67 0.41 10.80 1.08
CA ALA A 67 1.18 11.48 2.12
C ALA A 67 1.90 10.45 2.99
N GLY A 68 3.07 10.81 3.51
CA GLY A 68 3.90 9.95 4.33
C GLY A 68 5.30 9.72 3.74
N ARG A 69 5.99 8.71 4.24
CA ARG A 69 7.40 8.45 3.94
C ARG A 69 7.59 7.00 3.53
N LEU A 70 8.20 6.79 2.36
CA LEU A 70 8.55 5.47 1.84
C LEU A 70 10.02 5.46 1.40
N ALA A 71 10.73 4.37 1.69
CA ALA A 71 12.14 4.17 1.35
C ALA A 71 13.04 5.34 1.80
N GLY A 72 12.71 5.93 2.96
CA GLY A 72 13.40 7.10 3.49
C GLY A 72 13.10 8.43 2.79
N ARG A 73 12.16 8.46 1.83
CA ARG A 73 11.79 9.63 1.03
C ARG A 73 10.38 10.09 1.37
N GLU A 74 10.23 11.41 1.51
CA GLU A 74 8.92 12.03 1.76
C GLU A 74 8.12 12.11 0.47
N LEU A 75 6.88 11.62 0.50
CA LEU A 75 5.95 11.69 -0.62
C LEU A 75 5.37 13.11 -0.74
N ASN A 76 5.07 13.55 -1.97
CA ASN A 76 4.50 14.86 -2.23
C ASN A 76 2.97 14.77 -2.35
N PRO A 77 2.18 15.20 -1.34
CA PRO A 77 0.73 15.08 -1.36
C PRO A 77 0.04 16.09 -2.30
N PHE A 78 0.79 17.04 -2.88
CA PHE A 78 0.27 18.04 -3.79
C PHE A 78 0.47 17.66 -5.27
N ARG A 79 1.07 16.49 -5.54
CA ARG A 79 1.27 15.97 -6.90
C ARG A 79 0.63 14.59 -7.01
N ALA A 80 -0.20 14.41 -8.04
CA ALA A 80 -0.76 13.11 -8.36
C ALA A 80 0.35 12.16 -8.85
N GLY A 81 0.37 10.97 -8.28
CA GLY A 81 1.04 9.79 -8.80
C GLY A 81 0.16 9.01 -9.76
N VAL A 82 0.65 7.84 -10.16
CA VAL A 82 -0.04 6.92 -11.05
C VAL A 82 -0.19 5.56 -10.37
N PHE A 83 -1.39 5.01 -10.44
CA PHE A 83 -1.73 3.65 -10.03
C PHE A 83 -2.12 2.83 -11.27
N ASP A 84 -1.48 1.68 -11.43
CA ASP A 84 -1.75 0.67 -12.44
C ASP A 84 -2.05 -0.66 -11.74
N ALA A 85 -3.10 -1.37 -12.14
CA ALA A 85 -3.39 -2.74 -11.72
C ALA A 85 -3.74 -3.62 -12.91
N ASP A 86 -3.19 -4.83 -12.93
CA ASP A 86 -3.53 -5.89 -13.88
C ASP A 86 -3.93 -7.13 -13.07
N VAL A 87 -5.21 -7.46 -13.04
CA VAL A 87 -5.75 -8.53 -12.20
C VAL A 87 -6.59 -9.50 -13.02
N THR A 88 -6.55 -10.78 -12.65
CA THR A 88 -7.44 -11.80 -13.20
C THR A 88 -8.55 -12.05 -12.21
N THR A 89 -9.80 -11.87 -12.63
CA THR A 89 -10.98 -12.09 -11.80
C THR A 89 -11.30 -13.57 -11.64
N GLY A 90 -12.09 -13.94 -10.63
CA GLY A 90 -12.56 -15.30 -10.41
C GLY A 90 -11.46 -16.36 -10.18
N THR A 91 -10.23 -15.96 -9.83
CA THR A 91 -9.12 -16.91 -9.58
C THR A 91 -8.91 -17.21 -8.10
N ARG A 92 -9.47 -16.40 -7.18
CA ARG A 92 -9.22 -16.56 -5.75
C ARG A 92 -10.08 -17.67 -5.13
N PRO A 93 -9.54 -18.61 -4.35
CA PRO A 93 -10.36 -19.58 -3.60
C PRO A 93 -11.27 -18.91 -2.55
N GLY A 94 -12.46 -19.46 -2.33
CA GLY A 94 -13.38 -19.00 -1.27
C GLY A 94 -14.37 -17.94 -1.75
N LEU A 95 -14.74 -16.98 -0.90
CA LEU A 95 -15.82 -16.01 -1.15
C LEU A 95 -15.64 -15.19 -2.44
N GLY A 96 -14.41 -15.02 -2.93
CA GLY A 96 -14.11 -14.31 -4.17
C GLY A 96 -14.02 -15.18 -5.43
N SER A 97 -14.26 -16.49 -5.37
CA SER A 97 -13.99 -17.38 -6.52
C SER A 97 -15.01 -17.28 -7.64
N THR A 98 -16.08 -16.50 -7.47
CA THR A 98 -17.22 -16.61 -8.38
C THR A 98 -17.03 -15.79 -9.66
N GLY A 99 -16.22 -14.73 -9.66
CA GLY A 99 -16.05 -13.92 -10.86
C GLY A 99 -17.34 -13.23 -11.32
N THR A 100 -18.23 -12.89 -10.37
CA THR A 100 -19.51 -12.22 -10.61
C THR A 100 -19.51 -10.83 -10.02
N CYS A 101 -20.42 -9.94 -10.41
CA CYS A 101 -20.51 -8.62 -9.75
C CYS A 101 -21.11 -8.64 -8.33
N LEU A 102 -21.60 -9.79 -7.83
CA LEU A 102 -22.00 -9.92 -6.42
C LEU A 102 -20.82 -10.32 -5.54
N THR A 103 -20.02 -11.27 -6.00
CA THR A 103 -18.78 -11.66 -5.33
C THR A 103 -17.69 -11.95 -6.34
N ASP A 104 -16.56 -11.28 -6.19
CA ASP A 104 -15.41 -11.48 -7.07
C ASP A 104 -14.14 -11.51 -6.23
N GLY A 105 -13.06 -11.93 -6.84
CA GLY A 105 -11.78 -12.06 -6.20
C GLY A 105 -10.79 -12.68 -7.14
N GLY A 106 -9.58 -12.21 -7.02
CA GLY A 106 -8.56 -12.53 -7.98
C GLY A 106 -7.18 -12.18 -7.49
N GLU A 107 -6.25 -12.37 -8.40
CA GLU A 107 -4.84 -12.08 -8.19
C GLU A 107 -4.29 -11.34 -9.38
N GLY A 108 -3.20 -10.61 -9.15
CA GLY A 108 -2.59 -9.82 -10.18
C GLY A 108 -1.39 -9.06 -9.68
N HIS A 109 -1.13 -7.97 -10.37
CA HIS A 109 0.05 -7.15 -10.17
C HIS A 109 -0.33 -5.68 -10.15
N VAL A 110 0.19 -4.95 -9.16
CA VAL A 110 0.01 -3.52 -9.01
C VAL A 110 1.33 -2.82 -9.21
N THR A 111 1.27 -1.62 -9.80
CA THR A 111 2.40 -0.71 -9.92
C THR A 111 1.94 0.68 -9.54
N VAL A 112 2.68 1.33 -8.65
CA VAL A 112 2.46 2.72 -8.26
C VAL A 112 3.69 3.56 -8.56
N ARG A 113 3.48 4.78 -9.04
CA ARG A 113 4.51 5.79 -9.26
C ARG A 113 4.15 7.01 -8.44
N LEU A 114 4.88 7.23 -7.35
CA LEU A 114 4.56 8.24 -6.35
C LEU A 114 5.56 9.39 -6.40
N PRO A 115 5.12 10.64 -6.60
CA PRO A 115 6.02 11.79 -6.58
C PRO A 115 6.54 12.03 -5.16
N THR A 116 7.78 12.47 -5.07
CA THR A 116 8.47 12.79 -3.81
C THR A 116 8.75 14.29 -3.72
N THR A 117 8.96 14.79 -2.51
CA THR A 117 9.19 16.24 -2.28
C THR A 117 10.55 16.71 -2.82
N ASP A 118 11.51 15.80 -2.99
CA ASP A 118 12.82 16.05 -3.60
C ASP A 118 12.77 16.21 -5.13
N GLY A 119 11.58 16.10 -5.74
CA GLY A 119 11.36 16.23 -7.17
C GLY A 119 11.42 14.92 -7.96
N GLY A 120 11.86 13.83 -7.35
CA GLY A 120 11.89 12.51 -7.99
C GLY A 120 10.57 11.74 -7.89
N THR A 121 10.62 10.48 -8.33
CA THR A 121 9.51 9.53 -8.28
C THR A 121 9.98 8.25 -7.59
N LEU A 122 9.12 7.68 -6.75
CA LEU A 122 9.26 6.33 -6.22
C LEU A 122 8.35 5.40 -7.02
N GLN A 123 8.92 4.39 -7.67
CA GLN A 123 8.13 3.34 -8.31
C GLN A 123 8.15 2.11 -7.41
N LEU A 124 6.96 1.57 -7.11
CA LEU A 124 6.80 0.34 -6.37
C LEU A 124 5.88 -0.57 -7.16
N ASP A 125 6.21 -1.85 -7.17
CA ASP A 125 5.43 -2.87 -7.86
C ASP A 125 5.45 -4.18 -7.10
N GLY A 126 4.45 -5.01 -7.38
CA GLY A 126 4.38 -6.34 -6.82
C GLY A 126 2.99 -6.96 -6.88
N PRO A 127 2.86 -8.17 -6.31
CA PRO A 127 1.65 -8.95 -6.39
C PRO A 127 0.53 -8.37 -5.53
N ALA A 128 -0.68 -8.58 -5.99
CA ALA A 128 -1.91 -8.14 -5.36
C ALA A 128 -2.93 -9.26 -5.39
N THR A 129 -3.70 -9.39 -4.32
CA THR A 129 -4.94 -10.16 -4.31
C THR A 129 -6.09 -9.21 -3.99
N TYR A 130 -7.26 -9.47 -4.54
CA TYR A 130 -8.45 -8.72 -4.17
C TYR A 130 -9.62 -9.65 -3.88
N VAL A 131 -10.60 -9.09 -3.18
CA VAL A 131 -11.93 -9.66 -2.98
C VAL A 131 -12.92 -8.51 -3.14
N SER A 132 -14.04 -8.79 -3.77
CA SER A 132 -15.16 -7.88 -3.91
C SER A 132 -16.41 -8.54 -3.34
N VAL A 133 -17.17 -7.78 -2.55
CA VAL A 133 -18.52 -8.12 -2.11
C VAL A 133 -19.43 -6.94 -2.46
N GLY A 134 -20.27 -7.12 -3.46
CA GLY A 134 -21.04 -6.02 -4.05
C GLY A 134 -20.12 -4.91 -4.59
N ALA A 135 -20.31 -3.69 -4.07
CA ALA A 135 -19.50 -2.53 -4.49
C ALA A 135 -18.19 -2.38 -3.70
N GLU A 136 -17.98 -3.16 -2.64
CA GLU A 136 -16.84 -3.02 -1.74
C GLU A 136 -15.70 -3.96 -2.15
N ASN A 137 -14.52 -3.39 -2.42
CA ASN A 137 -13.35 -4.14 -2.85
C ASN A 137 -12.26 -4.00 -1.81
N PHE A 138 -11.83 -5.14 -1.27
CA PHE A 138 -10.62 -5.24 -0.49
C PHE A 138 -9.49 -5.72 -1.38
N MET A 139 -8.36 -5.03 -1.35
CA MET A 139 -7.17 -5.46 -2.09
C MET A 139 -5.94 -5.35 -1.20
N GLU A 140 -5.10 -6.37 -1.25
CA GLU A 140 -3.96 -6.54 -0.35
C GLU A 140 -2.81 -7.21 -1.10
N GLY A 141 -1.59 -6.85 -0.77
CA GLY A 141 -0.39 -7.48 -1.30
C GLY A 141 0.87 -6.70 -0.98
N TYR A 142 1.90 -6.86 -1.80
CA TYR A 142 3.19 -6.22 -1.56
C TYR A 142 3.58 -5.31 -2.72
N LEU A 143 4.08 -4.12 -2.39
CA LEU A 143 4.64 -3.16 -3.34
C LEU A 143 6.10 -2.90 -2.94
N GLY A 144 7.03 -3.65 -3.56
CA GLY A 144 8.40 -3.76 -3.06
C GLY A 144 8.41 -4.34 -1.63
N PRO A 145 9.07 -3.69 -0.64
CA PRO A 145 9.11 -4.17 0.74
C PRO A 145 7.84 -3.82 1.56
N TYR A 146 6.90 -3.06 0.98
CA TYR A 146 5.76 -2.55 1.71
C TYR A 146 4.57 -3.49 1.58
N HIS A 147 3.98 -3.86 2.71
CA HIS A 147 2.64 -4.38 2.71
C HIS A 147 1.69 -3.23 2.34
N TYR A 148 0.72 -3.48 1.46
CA TYR A 148 -0.31 -2.52 1.16
C TYR A 148 -1.69 -3.12 1.31
N VAL A 149 -2.62 -2.30 1.80
CA VAL A 149 -4.02 -2.63 1.99
C VAL A 149 -4.87 -1.52 1.38
N SER A 150 -5.97 -1.90 0.75
CA SER A 150 -6.85 -1.00 0.01
C SER A 150 -8.30 -1.38 0.27
N PHE A 151 -9.12 -0.37 0.52
CA PHE A 151 -10.59 -0.49 0.57
C PHE A 151 -11.15 0.46 -0.48
N VAL A 152 -11.54 -0.08 -1.63
CA VAL A 152 -11.97 0.70 -2.79
C VAL A 152 -13.42 0.41 -3.08
N GLN A 153 -14.20 1.45 -3.24
CA GLN A 153 -15.55 1.34 -3.76
C GLN A 153 -15.51 1.34 -5.28
N SER A 154 -16.26 0.41 -5.83
CA SER A 154 -16.44 0.22 -7.26
C SER A 154 -17.91 0.35 -7.56
N MET A 155 -18.28 1.39 -8.29
CA MET A 155 -19.67 1.66 -8.63
C MET A 155 -19.81 1.72 -10.15
N PRO A 156 -20.97 1.33 -10.70
CA PRO A 156 -21.31 1.67 -12.08
C PRO A 156 -21.12 3.16 -12.32
N ASP A 157 -20.63 3.53 -13.49
CA ASP A 157 -20.53 4.94 -13.87
C ASP A 157 -21.92 5.61 -13.81
N LEU A 158 -21.96 6.88 -13.39
CA LEU A 158 -23.22 7.61 -13.22
C LEU A 158 -23.97 7.84 -14.55
N ASN A 159 -23.30 7.73 -15.68
CA ASN A 159 -23.89 7.79 -17.03
C ASN A 159 -24.31 6.41 -17.55
N HIS A 160 -23.97 5.33 -16.83
CA HIS A 160 -24.21 3.93 -17.20
C HIS A 160 -25.02 3.19 -16.12
N LEU A 161 -25.97 3.88 -15.46
CA LEU A 161 -26.82 3.29 -14.40
C LEU A 161 -27.72 2.15 -14.89
N ASP A 162 -27.88 1.98 -16.20
CA ASP A 162 -28.58 0.83 -16.79
C ASP A 162 -27.75 -0.46 -16.73
N GLU A 163 -26.44 -0.35 -16.51
CA GLU A 163 -25.53 -1.46 -16.21
C GLU A 163 -25.61 -1.83 -14.73
N ASN A 164 -26.48 -2.79 -14.44
CA ASN A 164 -26.91 -3.09 -13.06
C ASN A 164 -26.58 -4.52 -12.60
N CYS A 165 -25.71 -5.23 -13.33
CA CYS A 165 -25.31 -6.63 -13.10
C CYS A 165 -26.42 -7.67 -13.33
N VAL A 166 -27.69 -7.33 -13.09
CA VAL A 166 -28.84 -8.25 -13.17
C VAL A 166 -29.34 -8.39 -14.60
N THR A 167 -29.59 -7.27 -15.28
CA THR A 167 -30.12 -7.25 -16.65
C THR A 167 -29.08 -6.93 -17.69
N LYS A 168 -28.04 -6.18 -17.30
CA LYS A 168 -26.94 -5.77 -18.17
C LYS A 168 -25.62 -5.95 -17.43
N PRO A 169 -24.61 -6.58 -18.04
CA PRO A 169 -23.26 -6.65 -17.46
C PRO A 169 -22.71 -5.25 -17.18
N VAL A 170 -22.03 -5.10 -16.05
CA VAL A 170 -21.29 -3.88 -15.69
C VAL A 170 -20.02 -3.82 -16.52
N GLN A 171 -19.95 -2.86 -17.42
CA GLN A 171 -18.79 -2.58 -18.26
C GLN A 171 -18.09 -1.31 -17.82
N HIS A 172 -18.83 -0.31 -17.37
CA HIS A 172 -18.31 0.99 -16.99
C HIS A 172 -18.40 1.16 -15.47
N TRP A 173 -17.24 1.29 -14.84
CA TRP A 173 -17.12 1.41 -13.39
C TRP A 173 -16.11 2.47 -13.01
N ILE A 174 -16.31 3.07 -11.84
CA ILE A 174 -15.38 3.99 -11.20
C ILE A 174 -14.87 3.32 -9.93
N SER A 175 -13.54 3.30 -9.77
CA SER A 175 -12.88 2.77 -8.56
C SER A 175 -12.22 3.89 -7.77
N ALA A 176 -12.69 4.18 -6.56
CA ALA A 176 -12.10 5.18 -5.67
C ALA A 176 -12.01 4.69 -4.23
N GLY A 177 -10.98 5.11 -3.50
CA GLY A 177 -10.86 4.78 -2.09
C GLY A 177 -9.46 4.90 -1.49
N PRO A 178 -9.34 4.70 -0.18
CA PRO A 178 -8.07 4.71 0.53
C PRO A 178 -7.19 3.49 0.20
N ILE A 179 -5.88 3.76 0.16
CA ILE A 179 -4.82 2.77 0.10
C ILE A 179 -3.81 3.12 1.21
N VAL A 180 -3.30 2.15 1.94
CA VAL A 180 -2.25 2.33 2.95
C VAL A 180 -1.08 1.44 2.59
N LEU A 181 0.15 1.96 2.68
CA LEU A 181 1.40 1.21 2.54
C LEU A 181 2.17 1.30 3.86
N PHE A 182 2.74 0.19 4.33
CA PHE A 182 3.52 0.13 5.57
C PHE A 182 4.59 -0.96 5.51
N ASP A 183 5.61 -0.88 6.36
CA ASP A 183 6.64 -1.91 6.45
C ASP A 183 6.03 -3.26 6.84
N ALA A 184 6.38 -4.31 6.10
CA ALA A 184 5.87 -5.66 6.34
C ALA A 184 6.41 -6.34 7.62
N ALA A 185 7.39 -5.72 8.29
CA ALA A 185 8.11 -6.30 9.42
C ALA A 185 7.49 -6.00 10.80
N GLU A 186 6.28 -5.45 10.85
CA GLU A 186 5.48 -5.29 12.07
C GLU A 186 4.58 -6.52 12.32
#